data_AF-A0A920S4Y8-F1
#
_entry.id   AF-A0A920S4Y8-F1
#
_cell.length_a   1.000
_cell.length_b   1.000
_cell.length_c   1.000
_cell.angle_alpha   90.00
_cell.angle_beta   90.00
_cell.angle_gamma   90.00
#
_symmetry.space_group_name_H-M   'P 1'
#
loop_
_entity.id
_entity.type
_entity.pdbx_description
1 polymer ?
#
loop_
_entity_poly.entity_id
_entity_poly.type
_entity_poly.pdbx_seq_one_letter_code
_entity_poly.pdbx_strand_id
1 'polypeptide(L)'
;MAKGDADLGWDFFNKDGSEAEMCGNGARCFARFAQRHLDGQEEVSFETLAGVIKARLDGESVTVSLTPPENFCIGDRIRPRPVS
;
A
#
# COMPACT_ATOMS: atom_id res chain seq x y z
N MET A 1 -3.58 -1.27 15.04
CA MET A 1 -2.94 -0.20 15.84
C MET A 1 -1.46 -0.17 15.52
N ALA A 2 -0.97 0.99 15.09
CA ALA A 2 0.40 1.20 14.69
C ALA A 2 1.39 0.78 15.80
N LYS A 3 2.37 -0.07 15.49
CA LYS A 3 3.38 -0.56 16.46
C LYS A 3 4.51 0.45 16.66
N GLY A 4 4.58 1.47 15.80
CA GLY A 4 5.62 2.50 15.83
C GLY A 4 6.84 2.15 14.98
N ASP A 5 6.72 1.17 14.07
CA ASP A 5 7.79 0.75 13.17
C ASP A 5 7.78 1.55 11.84
N ALA A 6 6.88 2.54 11.69
CA ALA A 6 6.73 3.39 10.52
C ALA A 6 6.33 4.82 10.89
N ASP A 7 6.36 5.74 9.93
CA ASP A 7 6.00 7.16 10.13
C ASP A 7 4.52 7.35 10.49
N LEU A 8 3.66 6.46 9.98
CA LEU A 8 2.21 6.53 10.12
C LEU A 8 1.59 5.13 10.27
N GLY A 9 0.37 5.09 10.78
CA GLY A 9 -0.53 3.94 10.67
C GLY A 9 -1.71 4.27 9.78
N TRP A 10 -2.19 3.27 9.04
CA TRP A 10 -3.45 3.36 8.31
C TRP A 10 -4.43 2.33 8.86
N ASP A 11 -5.72 2.65 8.77
CA ASP A 11 -6.82 1.69 8.83
C ASP A 11 -7.63 1.86 7.53
N PHE A 12 -7.93 0.77 6.81
CA PHE A 12 -8.59 0.84 5.50
C PHE A 12 -9.77 -0.09 5.42
N PHE A 13 -10.87 0.49 4.95
CA PHE A 13 -12.15 -0.17 4.84
C PHE A 13 -12.56 -0.25 3.38
N ASN A 14 -13.01 -1.43 2.96
CA ASN A 14 -13.70 -1.61 1.70
C ASN A 14 -15.02 -0.85 1.69
N LYS A 15 -15.62 -0.71 0.49
CA LYS A 15 -16.92 -0.04 0.32
C LYS A 15 -18.03 -0.64 1.18
N ASP A 16 -17.98 -1.94 1.46
CA ASP A 16 -18.96 -2.66 2.28
C ASP A 16 -18.72 -2.51 3.80
N GLY A 17 -17.69 -1.76 4.21
CA GLY A 17 -17.31 -1.55 5.60
C GLY A 17 -16.41 -2.64 6.18
N SER A 18 -16.09 -3.69 5.44
CA SER A 18 -15.09 -4.68 5.87
C SER A 18 -13.69 -4.05 5.90
N GLU A 19 -12.89 -4.45 6.87
CA GLU A 19 -11.48 -4.03 6.93
C GLU A 19 -10.68 -4.78 5.86
N ALA A 20 -9.83 -4.06 5.13
CA ALA A 20 -8.95 -4.63 4.12
C ALA A 20 -7.50 -4.43 4.49
N GLU A 21 -6.70 -5.47 4.26
CA GLU A 21 -5.32 -5.50 4.72
C GLU A 21 -4.41 -4.57 3.92
N MET A 22 -4.68 -4.44 2.62
CA MET A 22 -3.86 -3.68 1.68
C MET A 22 -4.61 -3.38 0.39
N CYS A 23 -4.37 -2.21 -0.19
CA CYS A 23 -4.74 -1.89 -1.56
C CYS A 23 -3.63 -1.07 -2.21
N GLY A 24 -2.97 -1.58 -3.26
CA GLY A 24 -1.83 -0.90 -3.87
C GLY A 24 -2.18 0.49 -4.43
N ASN A 25 -3.40 0.67 -4.93
CA ASN A 25 -3.89 1.97 -5.39
C ASN A 25 -4.12 2.91 -4.20
N GLY A 26 -4.80 2.41 -3.16
CA GLY A 26 -5.03 3.16 -1.93
C GLY A 26 -3.71 3.59 -1.28
N ALA A 27 -2.71 2.72 -1.23
CA ALA A 27 -1.38 2.96 -0.69
C ALA A 27 -0.70 4.15 -1.39
N ARG A 28 -0.78 4.24 -2.72
CA ARG A 28 -0.24 5.39 -3.47
C ARG A 28 -0.97 6.69 -3.16
N CYS A 29 -2.30 6.65 -3.06
CA CYS A 29 -3.09 7.82 -2.68
C CYS A 29 -2.76 8.28 -1.25
N PHE A 30 -2.65 7.34 -0.31
CA PHE A 30 -2.32 7.62 1.08
C PHE A 30 -0.91 8.18 1.22
N ALA A 31 0.10 7.64 0.51
CA ALA A 31 1.45 8.18 0.52
C ALA A 31 1.50 9.65 0.08
N ARG A 32 0.75 10.03 -0.96
CA ARG A 32 0.64 11.42 -1.40
C ARG A 32 -0.06 12.31 -0.36
N PHE A 33 -1.09 11.79 0.29
CA PHE A 33 -1.76 12.48 1.40
C PHE A 33 -0.79 12.69 2.57
N ALA A 34 -0.09 11.64 2.99
CA ALA A 34 0.91 11.65 4.05
C ALA A 34 2.03 12.65 3.80
N GLN A 35 2.62 12.67 2.59
CA GLN A 35 3.65 13.64 2.20
C GLN A 35 3.23 15.09 2.50
N ARG A 36 1.96 15.45 2.21
CA ARG A 36 1.45 16.82 2.44
C ARG A 36 1.35 17.18 3.92
N HIS A 37 1.36 16.19 4.81
CA HIS A 37 1.28 16.35 6.27
C HIS A 37 2.61 16.06 6.99
N LEU A 38 3.60 15.54 6.27
CA LEU A 38 4.95 15.23 6.75
C LEU A 38 6.00 16.13 6.07
N ASP A 39 5.72 17.43 6.00
CA ASP A 39 6.64 18.46 5.47
C ASP A 39 7.20 18.21 4.06
N GLY A 40 6.46 17.48 3.22
CA GLY A 40 6.86 17.26 1.83
C GLY A 40 7.94 16.19 1.62
N GLN A 41 8.16 15.30 2.60
CA GLN A 41 9.12 14.20 2.44
C GLN A 41 8.87 13.36 1.17
N GLU A 42 9.94 13.01 0.46
CA GLU A 42 9.88 12.20 -0.76
C GLU A 42 9.80 10.69 -0.46
N GLU A 43 10.06 10.29 0.78
CA GLU A 43 9.90 8.93 1.27
C GLU A 43 9.00 8.94 2.48
N VAL A 44 8.03 8.03 2.51
CA VAL A 44 7.13 7.85 3.66
C VAL A 44 6.90 6.36 3.87
N SER A 45 6.73 5.96 5.12
CA SER A 45 6.39 4.60 5.51
C SER A 45 5.12 4.57 6.34
N PHE A 46 4.33 3.52 6.17
CA PHE A 46 3.13 3.34 6.97
C PHE A 46 2.81 1.87 7.23
N GLU A 47 2.28 1.62 8.42
CA GLU A 47 1.83 0.29 8.85
C GLU A 47 0.41 0.03 8.33
N THR A 48 0.23 -1.14 7.72
CA THR A 48 -1.08 -1.72 7.38
C THR A 48 -1.22 -3.10 8.03
N LEU A 49 -2.38 -3.75 7.90
CA LEU A 49 -2.53 -5.12 8.40
C LEU A 49 -1.64 -6.13 7.65
N ALA A 50 -1.28 -5.84 6.40
CA ALA A 50 -0.36 -6.67 5.62
C ALA A 50 1.12 -6.46 6.01
N GLY A 51 1.43 -5.43 6.80
CA GLY A 51 2.79 -5.08 7.23
C GLY A 51 3.17 -3.64 6.86
N VAL A 52 4.46 -3.32 6.99
CA VAL A 52 4.97 -1.98 6.68
C VAL A 52 5.09 -1.80 5.17
N ILE A 53 4.47 -0.75 4.65
CA ILE A 53 4.58 -0.30 3.27
C ILE A 53 5.49 0.92 3.22
N LYS A 54 6.48 0.89 2.32
CA LYS A 54 7.32 2.04 2.01
C LYS A 54 6.88 2.65 0.68
N ALA A 55 6.81 3.96 0.63
CA ALA A 55 6.48 4.70 -0.56
C ALA A 55 7.57 5.72 -0.89
N ARG A 56 7.86 5.88 -2.19
CA ARG A 56 8.69 6.95 -2.72
C ARG A 56 7.85 7.79 -3.68
N LEU A 57 7.94 9.11 -3.54
CA LEU A 57 7.25 10.09 -4.36
C LEU A 57 8.26 10.78 -5.27
N ASP A 58 7.98 10.80 -6.57
CA ASP A 58 8.83 11.45 -7.59
C ASP A 58 7.92 12.27 -8.52
N GLY A 59 7.93 13.60 -8.32
CA GLY A 59 6.97 14.50 -8.96
C GLY A 59 5.53 14.06 -8.67
N GLU A 60 4.77 13.71 -9.71
CA GLU A 60 3.40 13.18 -9.62
C GLU A 60 3.33 11.66 -9.40
N SER A 61 4.43 10.94 -9.67
CA SER A 61 4.50 9.49 -9.54
C SER A 61 4.67 9.05 -8.08
N VAL A 62 4.11 7.88 -7.76
CA VAL A 62 4.30 7.23 -6.46
C VAL A 62 4.61 5.76 -6.68
N THR A 63 5.75 5.31 -6.17
CA THR A 63 6.15 3.91 -6.13
C THR A 63 5.94 3.38 -4.70
N VAL A 64 5.34 2.21 -4.57
CA VAL A 64 5.12 1.55 -3.27
C VAL A 64 5.75 0.17 -3.27
N SER A 65 6.37 -0.21 -2.15
CA SER A 65 6.76 -1.59 -1.90
C SER A 65 5.52 -2.40 -1.51
N LEU A 66 5.30 -3.52 -2.17
CA LEU A 66 4.33 -4.51 -1.70
C LEU A 66 5.03 -5.51 -0.78
N THR A 67 4.26 -6.10 0.12
CA THR A 67 4.73 -7.24 0.90
C THR A 67 5.06 -8.41 -0.05
N PRO A 68 6.01 -9.29 0.32
CA PRO A 68 6.33 -10.46 -0.49
C PRO A 68 5.05 -11.25 -0.81
N PRO A 69 4.88 -11.70 -2.07
CA PRO A 69 3.72 -12.51 -2.42
C PRO A 69 3.77 -13.85 -1.69
N GLU A 70 2.63 -14.28 -1.19
CA GLU A 70 2.46 -15.61 -0.61
C GLU A 70 1.95 -16.59 -1.66
N ASN A 71 2.25 -17.88 -1.47
CA ASN A 71 1.77 -18.98 -2.34
C ASN A 71 2.18 -18.84 -3.82
N PHE A 72 3.25 -18.11 -4.10
CA PHE A 72 3.78 -17.95 -5.44
C PHE A 72 4.49 -19.23 -5.91
N CYS A 73 3.98 -19.88 -6.97
CA CYS A 73 4.67 -20.98 -7.63
C CYS A 73 5.28 -20.53 -8.96
N ILE A 74 6.57 -20.76 -9.12
CA ILE A 74 7.26 -20.53 -10.39
C ILE A 74 6.69 -21.50 -11.44
N GLY A 75 6.20 -20.94 -12.55
CA GLY A 75 5.52 -21.68 -13.61
C GLY A 75 4.00 -21.49 -13.65
N ASP A 76 3.42 -20.82 -12.64
CA ASP A 76 2.01 -20.46 -12.68
C ASP A 76 1.70 -19.53 -13.85
N ARG A 77 0.82 -20.00 -14.74
CA ARG A 77 0.33 -19.17 -15.83
C ARG A 77 -0.90 -18.40 -15.34
N ILE A 78 -0.71 -17.11 -15.08
CA ILE A 78 -1.83 -16.19 -14.80
C ILE A 78 -2.74 -16.17 -16.03
N ARG A 79 -3.90 -16.83 -15.95
CA ARG A 79 -4.93 -16.76 -16.98
C ARG A 79 -5.80 -15.56 -16.67
N PRO A 80 -5.83 -14.51 -17.52
CA PRO A 80 -6.75 -13.41 -17.30
C PRO A 80 -8.18 -13.95 -17.27
N ARG A 81 -9.00 -13.49 -16.32
CA ARG A 81 -10.44 -13.78 -16.37
C ARG A 81 -10.99 -13.19 -17.67
N PRO A 82 -11.85 -13.93 -18.41
CA PRO A 82 -12.53 -13.35 -19.55
C PRO A 82 -13.33 -12.14 -19.07
N VAL A 83 -13.12 -11.01 -19.72
CA VAL A 83 -13.90 -9.78 -19.47
C VAL A 83 -15.24 -10.01 -20.16
N SER A 84 -16.28 -10.27 -19.37
CA SER A 84 -17.67 -10.32 -19.84
C SER A 84 -18.21 -8.93 -20.12
#